data_AF-A0A730ASI8-F1
#
_entry.id   AF-A0A730ASI8-F1
#
_cell.length_a   1.000
_cell.length_b   1.000
_cell.length_c   1.000
_cell.angle_alpha   90.00
_cell.angle_beta   90.00
_cell.angle_gamma   90.00
#
_symmetry.space_group_name_H-M   'P 1'
#
loop_
_entity.id
_entity.type
_entity.pdbx_description
1 polymer ?
#
loop_
_entity_poly.entity_id
_entity_poly.type
_entity_poly.pdbx_seq_one_letter_code
_entity_poly.pdbx_strand_id
1 'polypeptide(L)'
;MTTITKERIELFIKSPLENGLTRGEQMELARIALASLEREQIRREHAEWSDASFGDVGPIGPLKHLSKEALEAAAEPDDLSEWADMQFLLWDAQRRAGISDEQITRAMVEKLAVNKQREWPEPKDGEPRLHIKEQPVPVVPPAIKPDYEVIKSILPTANPDEYACCIAADMWNACRAAMLSQRSQQEQC
;
A
#
# COMPACT_ATOMS: atom_id res chain seq x y z
N MET A 1 2.28 28.32 16.42
CA MET A 1 2.39 27.59 17.70
C MET A 1 3.84 27.69 18.15
N THR A 2 4.09 27.96 19.43
CA THR A 2 5.44 27.95 20.01
C THR A 2 5.86 26.50 20.25
N THR A 3 6.83 26.01 19.49
CA THR A 3 7.37 24.64 19.62
C THR A 3 8.27 24.54 20.85
N ILE A 4 8.12 23.48 21.64
CA ILE A 4 9.00 23.19 22.77
C ILE A 4 10.42 22.92 22.25
N THR A 5 11.44 23.55 22.84
CA THR A 5 12.84 23.39 22.41
C THR A 5 13.56 22.32 23.24
N LYS A 6 14.69 21.84 22.72
CA LYS A 6 15.56 20.90 23.45
C LYS A 6 15.99 21.48 24.81
N GLU A 7 16.39 22.75 24.83
CA GLU A 7 16.82 23.45 26.05
C GLU A 7 15.69 23.58 27.07
N ARG A 8 14.45 23.75 26.61
CA ARG A 8 13.27 23.77 27.48
C ARG A 8 13.03 22.41 28.12
N ILE A 9 13.21 21.31 27.38
CA ILE A 9 13.06 19.95 27.91
C ILE A 9 14.22 19.62 28.86
N GLU A 10 15.45 20.03 28.55
CA GLU A 10 16.59 19.86 29.46
C GLU A 10 16.39 20.60 30.79
N LEU A 11 15.77 21.78 30.75
CA LEU A 11 15.39 22.49 31.97
C LEU A 11 14.29 21.75 32.73
N PHE A 12 13.27 21.23 32.04
CA PHE A 12 12.22 20.40 32.65
C PHE A 12 12.78 19.15 33.32
N ILE A 13 13.80 18.52 32.71
CA ILE A 13 14.52 17.42 33.34
C ILE A 13 15.17 17.91 34.64
N LYS A 14 15.81 19.07 34.68
CA LYS A 14 16.47 19.58 35.90
C LYS A 14 15.47 20.03 36.98
N SER A 15 14.29 20.50 36.58
CA SER A 15 13.28 21.09 37.46
C SER A 15 11.94 20.39 37.28
N PRO A 16 11.64 19.35 38.09
CA PRO A 16 10.38 18.60 38.01
C PRO A 16 9.16 19.52 38.18
N LEU A 17 8.06 19.17 37.52
CA LEU A 17 6.78 19.87 37.67
C LEU A 17 5.94 19.22 38.78
N GLU A 18 5.28 20.04 39.59
CA GLU A 18 4.25 19.59 40.52
C GLU A 18 2.89 19.54 39.81
N ASN A 19 2.69 18.51 38.98
CA ASN A 19 1.52 18.39 38.11
C ASN A 19 0.80 17.03 38.23
N GLY A 20 1.08 16.27 39.28
CA GLY A 20 0.50 14.95 39.52
C GLY A 20 1.19 13.80 38.79
N LEU A 21 2.17 14.07 37.91
CA LEU A 21 3.02 13.03 37.33
C LEU A 21 4.15 12.67 38.30
N THR A 22 4.41 11.37 38.41
CA THR A 22 5.60 10.86 39.10
C THR A 22 6.87 11.33 38.38
N ARG A 23 7.99 11.32 39.11
CA ARG A 23 9.28 11.67 38.51
C ARG A 23 9.65 10.74 37.35
N GLY A 24 9.30 9.46 37.43
CA GLY A 24 9.52 8.50 36.35
C GLY A 24 8.76 8.85 35.08
N GLU A 25 7.46 9.19 35.19
CA GLU A 25 6.64 9.60 34.04
C GLU A 25 7.15 10.89 33.42
N GLN A 26 7.56 11.87 34.23
CA GLN A 26 8.16 13.11 33.74
C GLN A 26 9.45 12.84 32.95
N MET A 27 10.31 11.95 33.43
CA MET A 27 11.54 11.57 32.72
C MET A 27 11.24 10.85 31.41
N GLU A 28 10.23 9.97 31.38
CA GLU A 28 9.85 9.27 30.14
C GLU A 28 9.27 10.24 29.10
N LEU A 29 8.41 11.18 29.52
CA LEU A 29 7.92 12.24 28.63
C LEU A 29 9.06 13.08 28.06
N ALA A 30 10.04 13.45 28.89
CA ALA A 30 11.22 14.17 28.43
C ALA A 30 12.02 13.36 27.40
N ARG A 31 12.22 12.06 27.65
CA ARG A 31 12.94 11.16 26.74
C ARG A 31 12.25 11.06 25.38
N ILE A 32 10.94 10.86 25.36
CA ILE A 32 10.14 10.79 24.12
C ILE A 32 10.23 12.11 23.35
N ALA A 33 10.08 13.24 24.06
CA ALA A 33 10.12 14.55 23.44
C ALA A 33 11.50 14.87 22.84
N LEU A 34 12.60 14.54 23.54
CA LEU A 34 13.96 14.72 23.04
C LEU A 34 14.22 13.88 21.78
N ALA A 35 13.85 12.59 21.80
CA ALA A 35 14.01 11.70 20.64
C ALA A 35 13.20 12.20 19.44
N SER A 36 11.99 12.72 19.67
CA SER A 36 11.17 13.32 18.61
C SER A 36 11.80 14.58 18.02
N LEU A 37 12.37 15.45 18.85
CA LEU A 37 13.03 16.68 18.39
C LEU A 37 14.30 16.38 17.58
N GLU A 38 15.09 15.40 18.01
CA GLU A 38 16.29 14.97 17.30
C GLU A 38 15.94 14.42 15.91
N ARG A 39 14.92 13.55 15.81
CA ARG A 39 14.45 13.01 14.53
C ARG A 39 13.91 14.10 13.60
N GLU A 40 13.18 15.08 14.15
CA GLU A 40 12.67 16.22 13.37
C GLU A 40 13.79 17.17 12.93
N GLN A 41 14.84 17.35 13.73
CA GLN A 41 16.02 18.09 13.31
C GLN A 41 16.69 17.43 12.11
N ILE A 42 16.98 16.13 12.19
CA ILE A 42 17.59 15.35 11.09
C ILE A 42 16.74 15.45 9.81
N ARG A 43 15.40 15.32 9.94
CA ARG A 43 14.47 15.42 8.81
C ARG A 43 14.52 16.80 8.14
N ARG A 44 14.61 17.88 8.91
CA ARG A 44 14.71 19.25 8.39
C ARG A 44 16.05 19.50 7.70
N GLU A 45 17.15 19.12 8.33
CA GLU A 45 18.49 19.24 7.73
C GLU A 45 18.58 18.46 6.41
N HIS A 46 18.02 17.25 6.36
CA HIS A 46 17.91 16.47 5.13
C HIS A 46 17.07 17.19 4.06
N ALA A 47 15.92 17.75 4.41
CA ALA A 47 15.07 18.49 3.47
C ALA A 47 15.79 19.71 2.89
N GLU A 48 16.47 20.50 3.73
CA GLU A 48 17.26 21.66 3.32
C GLU A 48 18.39 21.26 2.36
N TRP A 49 19.13 20.20 2.69
CA TRP A 49 20.17 19.66 1.82
C TRP A 49 19.61 19.14 0.48
N SER A 50 18.49 18.42 0.52
CA SER A 50 17.82 17.87 -0.67
C SER A 50 17.32 18.99 -1.59
N ASP A 51 16.75 20.05 -1.03
CA ASP A 51 16.32 21.22 -1.82
C ASP A 51 17.52 21.96 -2.44
N ALA A 52 18.62 22.11 -1.69
CA ALA A 52 19.83 22.73 -2.21
C ALA A 52 20.51 21.90 -3.31
N SER A 53 20.45 20.57 -3.21
CA SER A 53 21.14 19.65 -4.12
C SER A 53 20.35 19.35 -5.39
N PHE A 54 19.03 19.18 -5.27
CA PHE A 54 18.17 18.68 -6.35
C PHE A 54 17.17 19.72 -6.86
N GLY A 55 16.98 20.83 -6.14
CA GLY A 55 16.03 21.87 -6.49
C GLY A 55 14.56 21.43 -6.39
N ASP A 56 13.72 22.08 -7.20
CA ASP A 56 12.27 21.89 -7.22
C ASP A 56 11.88 20.65 -8.05
N VAL A 57 12.05 19.47 -7.46
CA VAL A 57 11.65 18.19 -8.03
C VAL A 57 10.48 17.57 -7.23
N GLY A 58 9.65 16.82 -7.94
CA GLY A 58 8.50 16.12 -7.36
C GLY A 58 8.86 14.77 -6.68
N PRO A 59 7.87 14.10 -6.08
CA PRO A 59 8.10 12.92 -5.23
C PRO A 59 8.47 11.63 -6.00
N ILE A 60 8.30 11.61 -7.33
CA ILE A 60 8.48 10.40 -8.15
C ILE A 60 9.93 9.91 -8.14
N GLY A 61 10.91 10.83 -8.17
CA GLY A 61 12.34 10.49 -8.15
C GLY A 61 12.72 9.71 -6.88
N PRO A 62 12.50 10.29 -5.69
CA PRO A 62 12.74 9.60 -4.42
C PRO A 62 11.99 8.28 -4.29
N LEU A 63 10.75 8.15 -4.78
CA LEU A 63 10.01 6.87 -4.74
C LEU A 63 10.63 5.78 -5.63
N LYS A 64 11.12 6.15 -6.81
CA LYS A 64 11.85 5.21 -7.69
C LYS A 64 13.17 4.80 -7.06
N HIS A 65 13.84 5.71 -6.38
CA HIS A 65 15.08 5.43 -5.65
C HIS A 65 14.80 4.51 -4.45
N LEU A 66 13.77 4.79 -3.67
CA LEU A 66 13.35 3.97 -2.52
C LEU A 66 13.13 2.50 -2.91
N SER A 67 12.66 2.24 -4.13
CA SER A 67 12.49 0.87 -4.63
C SER A 67 13.82 0.12 -4.80
N LYS A 68 14.93 0.82 -5.05
CA LYS A 68 16.28 0.25 -5.13
C LYS A 68 16.86 0.02 -3.74
N GLU A 69 16.80 1.02 -2.87
CA GLU A 69 17.26 0.92 -1.48
C GLU A 69 16.52 -0.17 -0.70
N ALA A 70 15.23 -0.40 -1.00
CA ALA A 70 14.50 -1.52 -0.43
C ALA A 70 15.05 -2.90 -0.84
N LEU A 71 15.65 -3.02 -2.03
CA LEU A 71 16.32 -4.25 -2.48
C LEU A 71 17.69 -4.39 -1.84
N GLU A 72 18.43 -3.29 -1.68
CA GLU A 72 19.74 -3.25 -1.02
C GLU A 72 19.59 -3.60 0.46
N ALA A 73 18.64 -2.98 1.18
CA ALA A 73 18.28 -3.34 2.55
C ALA A 73 17.79 -4.79 2.71
N ALA A 74 17.11 -5.35 1.70
CA ALA A 74 16.69 -6.75 1.72
C ALA A 74 17.87 -7.72 1.53
N ALA A 75 18.91 -7.31 0.81
CA ALA A 75 20.13 -8.10 0.62
C ALA A 75 21.05 -8.02 1.85
N GLU A 76 21.12 -6.85 2.51
CA GLU A 76 21.99 -6.58 3.64
C GLU A 76 21.20 -6.00 4.83
N PRO A 77 20.29 -6.78 5.46
CA PRO A 77 19.38 -6.27 6.50
C PRO A 77 20.10 -5.79 7.77
N ASP A 78 21.35 -6.19 7.97
CA ASP A 78 22.19 -5.76 9.10
C ASP A 78 22.91 -4.42 8.83
N ASP A 79 22.92 -3.90 7.59
CA ASP A 79 23.46 -2.57 7.30
C ASP A 79 22.43 -1.49 7.61
N LEU A 80 22.66 -0.75 8.70
CA LEU A 80 21.80 0.36 9.13
C LEU A 80 21.75 1.51 8.12
N SER A 81 22.73 1.64 7.23
CA SER A 81 22.80 2.71 6.23
C SER A 81 21.66 2.56 5.22
N GLU A 82 21.40 1.34 4.77
CA GLU A 82 20.31 1.02 3.83
C GLU A 82 18.93 1.35 4.41
N TRP A 83 18.74 1.11 5.72
CA TRP A 83 17.53 1.52 6.43
C TRP A 83 17.43 3.04 6.55
N ALA A 84 18.54 3.75 6.73
CA ALA A 84 18.57 5.20 6.79
C ALA A 84 18.21 5.81 5.42
N ASP A 85 18.72 5.25 4.32
CA ASP A 85 18.39 5.70 2.97
C ASP A 85 16.90 5.54 2.67
N MET A 86 16.29 4.41 3.06
CA MET A 86 14.83 4.25 2.95
C MET A 86 14.06 5.34 3.72
N GLN A 87 14.52 5.72 4.92
CA GLN A 87 13.86 6.75 5.74
C GLN A 87 13.98 8.14 5.10
N PHE A 88 15.17 8.50 4.62
CA PHE A 88 15.41 9.78 3.95
C PHE A 88 14.58 9.92 2.67
N LEU A 89 14.56 8.88 1.83
CA LEU A 89 13.81 8.89 0.58
C LEU A 89 12.29 8.92 0.81
N LEU A 90 11.79 8.21 1.83
CA LEU A 90 10.38 8.26 2.19
C LEU A 90 9.97 9.66 2.68
N TRP A 91 10.76 10.29 3.55
CA TRP A 91 10.50 11.66 4.01
C TRP A 91 10.56 12.67 2.86
N ASP A 92 11.53 12.52 1.96
CA ASP A 92 11.67 13.40 0.80
C ASP A 92 10.47 13.28 -0.15
N ALA A 93 10.04 12.05 -0.43
CA ALA A 93 8.84 11.80 -1.23
C ALA A 93 7.60 12.40 -0.57
N GLN A 94 7.41 12.19 0.74
CA GLN A 94 6.24 12.70 1.47
C GLN A 94 6.17 14.23 1.44
N ARG A 95 7.28 14.92 1.78
CA ARG A 95 7.32 16.38 1.81
C ARG A 95 7.12 16.98 0.41
N ARG A 96 7.73 16.39 -0.63
CA ARG A 96 7.60 16.85 -2.03
C ARG A 96 6.21 16.60 -2.60
N ALA A 97 5.47 15.64 -2.04
CA ALA A 97 4.05 15.42 -2.33
C ALA A 97 3.12 16.35 -1.55
N GLY A 98 3.63 17.19 -0.65
CA GLY A 98 2.83 18.07 0.21
C GLY A 98 2.01 17.31 1.26
N ILE A 99 2.43 16.10 1.64
CA ILE A 99 1.73 15.26 2.62
C ILE A 99 2.19 15.65 4.03
N SER A 100 1.26 16.06 4.88
CA SER A 100 1.55 16.36 6.29
C SER A 100 1.61 15.11 7.17
N ASP A 101 2.31 15.21 8.30
CA ASP A 101 2.38 14.15 9.32
C ASP A 101 0.97 13.73 9.80
N GLU A 102 0.04 14.67 9.90
CA GLU A 102 -1.35 14.40 10.28
C GLU A 102 -2.09 13.60 9.19
N GLN A 103 -1.89 13.96 7.92
CA GLN A 103 -2.51 13.27 6.79
C GLN A 103 -2.02 11.83 6.68
N ILE A 104 -0.70 11.61 6.73
CA ILE A 104 -0.14 10.26 6.65
C ILE A 104 -0.52 9.42 7.89
N THR A 105 -0.53 10.02 9.09
CA THR A 105 -0.93 9.32 10.32
C THR A 105 -2.38 8.85 10.21
N ARG A 106 -3.30 9.70 9.75
CA ARG A 106 -4.69 9.30 9.51
C ARG A 106 -4.79 8.17 8.47
N ALA A 107 -4.08 8.30 7.35
CA ALA A 107 -4.06 7.26 6.32
C ALA A 107 -3.52 5.92 6.85
N MET A 108 -2.51 5.95 7.74
CA MET A 108 -1.98 4.75 8.39
C MET A 108 -3.01 4.09 9.32
N VAL A 109 -3.75 4.87 10.10
CA VAL A 109 -4.83 4.36 10.97
C VAL A 109 -5.92 3.67 10.15
N GLU A 110 -6.41 4.34 9.11
CA GLU A 110 -7.44 3.81 8.21
C GLU A 110 -6.94 2.56 7.48
N LYS A 111 -5.72 2.60 6.94
CA LYS A 111 -5.13 1.47 6.22
C LYS A 111 -4.90 0.26 7.13
N LEU A 112 -4.50 0.47 8.38
CA LEU A 112 -4.32 -0.59 9.36
C LEU A 112 -5.66 -1.27 9.70
N ALA A 113 -6.74 -0.50 9.86
CA ALA A 113 -8.07 -1.05 10.07
C ALA A 113 -8.52 -1.95 8.90
N VAL A 114 -8.32 -1.50 7.65
CA VAL A 114 -8.59 -2.31 6.46
C VAL A 114 -7.73 -3.57 6.41
N ASN A 115 -6.43 -3.48 6.72
CA ASN A 115 -5.52 -4.63 6.67
C ASN A 115 -5.88 -5.72 7.70
N LYS A 116 -6.37 -5.34 8.89
CA LYS A 116 -6.82 -6.28 9.94
C LYS A 116 -8.08 -7.06 9.56
N GLN A 117 -8.86 -6.58 8.60
CA GLN A 117 -10.08 -7.22 8.12
C GLN A 117 -9.85 -8.13 6.90
N ARG A 118 -8.62 -8.19 6.37
CA ARG A 118 -8.27 -9.00 5.20
C ARG A 118 -7.89 -10.42 5.60
N GLU A 119 -8.10 -11.32 4.67
CA GLU A 119 -7.52 -12.65 4.71
C GLU A 119 -6.12 -12.66 4.10
N TRP A 120 -5.23 -13.40 4.75
CA TRP A 120 -3.81 -13.47 4.42
C TRP A 120 -3.41 -14.94 4.29
N PRO A 121 -2.62 -15.32 3.27
CA PRO A 121 -2.10 -16.69 3.14
C PRO A 121 -1.10 -17.00 4.26
N GLU A 122 -0.69 -18.25 4.43
CA GLU A 122 0.31 -18.64 5.44
C GLU A 122 1.63 -17.85 5.31
N PRO A 123 2.31 -17.52 6.43
CA PRO A 123 3.63 -16.90 6.40
C PRO A 123 4.67 -17.74 5.65
N LYS A 124 5.43 -17.09 4.77
CA LYS A 124 6.68 -17.63 4.23
C LYS A 124 7.78 -16.60 4.43
N ASP A 125 8.87 -17.05 5.06
CA ASP A 125 10.02 -16.20 5.34
C ASP A 125 10.71 -15.73 4.05
N GLY A 126 11.20 -14.50 4.05
CA GLY A 126 11.85 -13.85 2.90
C GLY A 126 10.94 -13.48 1.72
N GLU A 127 9.62 -13.68 1.81
CA GLU A 127 8.71 -13.50 0.67
C GLU A 127 7.61 -12.46 0.96
N PRO A 128 7.21 -11.64 -0.03
CA PRO A 128 6.14 -10.68 0.15
C PRO A 128 4.80 -11.41 0.32
N ARG A 129 4.06 -11.06 1.38
CA ARG A 129 2.70 -11.56 1.59
C ARG A 129 1.67 -10.62 0.97
N LEU A 130 0.89 -11.12 0.02
CA LEU A 130 -0.22 -10.39 -0.58
C LEU A 130 -1.56 -10.87 0.04
N HIS A 131 -2.50 -9.94 0.21
CA HIS A 131 -3.86 -10.27 0.65
C HIS A 131 -4.58 -11.09 -0.42
N ILE A 132 -5.44 -12.01 0.03
CA ILE A 132 -6.31 -12.76 -0.87
C ILE A 132 -7.33 -11.79 -1.44
N LYS A 133 -7.39 -11.67 -2.77
CA LYS A 133 -8.48 -10.97 -3.45
C LYS A 133 -9.53 -12.02 -3.75
N GLU A 134 -10.77 -11.81 -3.31
CA GLU A 134 -11.90 -12.59 -3.83
C GLU A 134 -11.87 -12.47 -5.35
N GLN A 135 -11.67 -13.60 -6.05
CA GLN A 135 -11.85 -13.60 -7.49
C GLN A 135 -13.33 -13.31 -7.74
N PRO A 136 -13.69 -12.30 -8.56
CA PRO A 136 -15.08 -12.15 -8.96
C PRO A 136 -15.53 -13.46 -9.58
N VAL A 137 -16.64 -14.02 -9.07
CA VAL A 137 -17.20 -15.28 -9.57
C VAL A 137 -17.33 -15.15 -11.09
N PRO A 138 -16.72 -16.07 -11.88
CA PRO A 138 -16.86 -16.02 -13.33
C PRO A 138 -18.34 -15.96 -13.69
N VAL A 139 -18.76 -14.86 -14.33
CA VAL A 139 -20.14 -14.71 -14.80
C VAL A 139 -20.30 -15.64 -16.00
N VAL A 140 -20.82 -16.84 -15.74
CA VAL A 140 -21.09 -17.82 -16.79
C VAL A 140 -22.37 -17.42 -17.53
N PRO A 141 -22.31 -17.11 -18.84
CA PRO A 141 -23.51 -16.78 -19.60
C PRO A 141 -24.50 -17.96 -19.69
N PRO A 142 -25.80 -17.71 -19.94
CA PRO A 142 -26.78 -18.79 -20.09
C PRO A 142 -26.50 -19.62 -21.36
N ALA A 143 -26.98 -20.87 -21.37
CA ALA A 143 -26.95 -21.68 -22.58
C ALA A 143 -27.89 -21.09 -23.63
N ILE A 144 -27.52 -21.19 -24.90
CA ILE A 144 -28.31 -20.65 -26.02
C ILE A 144 -28.78 -21.76 -26.96
N LYS A 145 -29.89 -21.50 -27.64
CA LYS A 145 -30.42 -22.35 -28.70
C LYS A 145 -29.88 -21.86 -30.07
N PRO A 146 -29.80 -22.73 -31.08
CA PRO A 146 -29.45 -22.35 -32.44
C PRO A 146 -30.61 -21.61 -33.11
N ASP A 147 -30.84 -20.39 -32.67
CA ASP A 147 -31.96 -19.53 -33.10
C ASP A 147 -31.43 -18.21 -33.65
N TYR A 148 -31.98 -17.77 -34.77
CA TYR A 148 -31.53 -16.58 -35.49
C TYR A 148 -31.59 -15.31 -34.64
N GLU A 149 -32.69 -15.11 -33.90
CA GLU A 149 -32.88 -13.92 -33.05
C GLU A 149 -31.93 -13.97 -31.84
N VAL A 150 -31.72 -15.16 -31.28
CA VAL A 150 -30.75 -15.35 -30.19
C VAL A 150 -29.34 -15.04 -30.66
N ILE A 151 -28.91 -15.53 -31.82
CA ILE A 151 -27.57 -15.25 -32.37
C ILE A 151 -27.42 -13.77 -32.71
N LYS A 152 -28.44 -13.12 -33.30
CA LYS A 152 -28.40 -11.68 -33.57
C LYS A 152 -28.38 -10.82 -32.32
N SER A 153 -29.00 -11.26 -31.23
CA SER A 153 -28.92 -10.53 -29.96
C SER A 153 -27.49 -10.47 -29.39
N ILE A 154 -26.65 -11.46 -29.74
CA ILE A 154 -25.26 -11.58 -29.28
C ILE A 154 -24.30 -10.98 -30.33
N LEU A 155 -24.54 -11.23 -31.61
CA LEU A 155 -23.75 -10.76 -32.75
C LEU A 155 -24.66 -9.99 -33.74
N PRO A 156 -25.00 -8.72 -33.47
CA PRO A 156 -26.00 -7.97 -34.24
C PRO A 156 -25.66 -7.76 -35.71
N THR A 157 -24.37 -7.82 -36.05
CA THR A 157 -23.86 -7.66 -37.41
C THR A 157 -23.77 -8.99 -38.18
N ALA A 158 -24.02 -10.13 -37.52
CA ALA A 158 -24.03 -11.43 -38.18
C ALA A 158 -25.30 -11.61 -39.02
N ASN A 159 -25.16 -12.27 -40.16
CA ASN A 159 -26.29 -12.75 -40.95
C ASN A 159 -26.19 -14.27 -41.13
N PRO A 160 -26.44 -15.04 -40.06
CA PRO A 160 -26.25 -16.49 -40.09
C PRO A 160 -27.36 -17.16 -40.89
N ASP A 161 -26.99 -18.18 -41.67
CA ASP A 161 -27.95 -19.19 -42.11
C ASP A 161 -28.24 -20.19 -40.96
N GLU A 162 -29.10 -21.18 -41.21
CA GLU A 162 -29.46 -22.19 -40.22
C GLU A 162 -28.25 -22.98 -39.72
N TYR A 163 -27.34 -23.34 -40.63
CA TYR A 163 -26.12 -24.06 -40.30
C TYR A 163 -25.19 -23.23 -39.40
N ALA A 164 -25.01 -21.94 -39.72
CA ALA A 164 -24.23 -21.01 -38.91
C ALA A 164 -24.84 -20.80 -37.52
N CYS A 165 -26.17 -20.82 -37.37
CA CYS A 165 -26.83 -20.76 -36.07
C CYS A 165 -26.50 -21.98 -35.20
N CYS A 166 -26.50 -23.19 -35.78
CA CYS A 166 -26.11 -24.42 -35.09
C CYS A 166 -24.67 -24.35 -34.57
N ILE A 167 -23.72 -24.01 -35.45
CA ILE A 167 -22.30 -23.90 -35.09
C ILE A 167 -22.09 -22.83 -34.01
N ALA A 168 -22.72 -21.67 -34.12
CA ALA A 168 -22.58 -20.60 -33.14
C ALA A 168 -23.11 -21.00 -31.75
N ALA A 169 -24.25 -21.69 -31.68
CA ALA A 169 -24.80 -22.19 -30.43
C ALA A 169 -23.94 -23.29 -29.80
N ASP A 170 -23.43 -24.22 -30.60
CA ASP A 170 -22.54 -25.29 -30.12
C ASP A 170 -21.23 -24.72 -29.56
N MET A 171 -20.61 -23.78 -30.29
CA MET A 171 -19.40 -23.10 -29.82
C MET A 171 -19.65 -22.32 -28.53
N TRP A 172 -20.73 -21.56 -28.45
CA TRP A 172 -21.11 -20.84 -27.23
C TRP A 172 -21.29 -21.78 -26.04
N ASN A 173 -22.07 -22.85 -26.23
CA ASN A 173 -22.37 -23.81 -25.18
C ASN A 173 -21.13 -24.62 -24.76
N ALA A 174 -20.19 -24.88 -25.69
CA ALA A 174 -18.89 -25.49 -25.39
C ALA A 174 -18.01 -24.56 -24.54
N CYS A 175 -17.88 -23.29 -24.93
CA CYS A 175 -17.17 -22.29 -24.11
C CYS A 175 -17.78 -22.15 -22.72
N ARG A 176 -19.11 -22.09 -22.64
CA ARG A 176 -19.85 -22.07 -21.37
C ARG A 176 -19.55 -23.30 -20.50
N ALA A 177 -19.54 -24.50 -21.09
CA ALA A 177 -19.25 -25.75 -20.37
C ALA A 177 -17.81 -25.78 -19.83
N ALA A 178 -16.85 -25.21 -20.57
CA ALA A 178 -15.47 -25.06 -20.10
C ALA A 178 -15.39 -24.11 -18.90
N MET A 179 -16.09 -22.96 -18.94
CA MET A 179 -16.16 -22.02 -17.81
C MET A 179 -16.77 -22.65 -16.55
N LEU A 180 -17.82 -23.47 -16.70
CA LEU A 180 -18.42 -24.20 -15.57
C LEU A 180 -17.47 -25.25 -14.98
N SER A 181 -16.74 -25.97 -15.85
CA SER A 181 -15.76 -26.96 -15.41
C SER A 181 -14.61 -26.35 -14.61
N GLN A 182 -14.14 -25.15 -15.00
CA GLN A 182 -13.11 -24.41 -14.27
C GLN A 182 -13.60 -23.95 -12.89
N ARG A 183 -14.85 -23.50 -12.78
CA ARG A 183 -15.44 -23.10 -11.49
C ARG A 183 -15.51 -24.25 -10.49
N SER A 184 -15.94 -25.43 -10.92
CA SER A 184 -16.01 -26.62 -10.05
C SER A 184 -14.65 -27.07 -9.52
N GLN A 185 -13.56 -26.80 -10.24
CA GLN A 185 -12.19 -27.11 -9.80
C GLN A 185 -11.65 -26.09 -8.79
N GLN A 186 -12.08 -24.82 -8.88
CA GLN A 186 -11.71 -23.78 -7.90
C GLN A 186 -12.46 -23.93 -6.57
N GLU A 187 -13.67 -24.51 -6.57
CA GLU A 187 -14.48 -24.73 -5.36
C GLU A 187 -14.08 -26.02 -4.59
N GLN A 188 -13.16 -26.85 -5.13
CA GLN A 188 -12.71 -28.12 -4.54
C GLN A 188 -11.28 -28.09 -3.95
N CYS A 189 -10.59 -26.95 -4.05
CA CYS A 189 -9.24 -26.71 -3.52
C CYS A 189 -9.32 -25.70 -2.37
#